data_AF-A0A931VZX3-F1
#
_entry.id   AF-A0A931VZX3-F1
#
_cell.length_a   1.000
_cell.length_b   1.000
_cell.length_c   1.000
_cell.angle_alpha   90.00
_cell.angle_beta   90.00
_cell.angle_gamma   90.00
#
_symmetry.space_group_name_H-M   'P 1'
#
loop_
_entity.id
_entity.type
_entity.pdbx_description
1 polymer ?
#
loop_
_entity_poly.entity_id
_entity_poly.type
_entity_poly.pdbx_seq_one_letter_code
_entity_poly.pdbx_strand_id
1 'polypeptide(L)'
;MKRLVIVISLVPLFSSLALAQNFSGTYVLESGEGGTVLSVQQDPQGKVRGTLQFDDGPGYQLEGMIKNNEAVGIASLQGKSSLFKLRFQGDQLMYTIIPVTADNKPDVKNAQEFPFIRHGDVPATAGGEFPTAGNPLAPAAPGGGAANPLAEGGTAPDPFVGTFADDRLTLRLSGGGGNYTGQMQFQGQTFPVSARSPDGRSLRGTFSSGGDSFQFDAMLQGPALALTTSGTTYNLRRIGGQQAAPGLPANPLGGQGRAPAAAQGPGGAINDPYMGVSFDPPQGWKYEKRQAIYVIGHMTIPGMILVMPHSYNSAQEVMAAANEPLYQGQDGQLMLTRAPQVVSQNMLVSDFGGVLGGQQAQGRIICMISPHGGGVLILAGTAAGSYTQQYATLAEGMARSMRFSKPQEPPGAAMWKQRLAGARLAYMKSGGSTDSSGGYAWSDQHDIYLCSDGSFQSSGGFSGTLGTAGGSAIWDPGNQTKVGQWAIVGHGGVPALQLRHQDGDVQTWALSTDGQKTLLDGVQYFVVENP
;
A
#
# COMPACT_ATOMS: atom_id res chain seq x y z
N MET A 1 -6.73 21.75 8.75
CA MET A 1 -6.49 20.90 9.95
C MET A 1 -5.58 19.75 9.51
N LYS A 2 -4.36 19.66 10.05
CA LYS A 2 -3.37 18.63 9.67
C LYS A 2 -3.81 17.27 10.19
N ARG A 3 -4.19 16.34 9.30
CA ARG A 3 -4.58 14.97 9.69
C ARG A 3 -3.34 14.16 10.01
N LEU A 4 -3.20 13.74 11.26
CA LEU A 4 -2.24 12.72 11.67
C LEU A 4 -2.86 11.36 11.37
N VAL A 5 -2.65 10.82 10.18
CA VAL A 5 -2.94 9.40 9.92
C VAL A 5 -1.63 8.66 10.07
N ILE A 6 -1.37 8.12 11.27
CA ILE A 6 -0.30 7.14 11.43
C ILE A 6 -0.84 5.82 10.87
N VAL A 7 -0.41 5.42 9.69
CA VAL A 7 -0.60 4.05 9.20
C VAL A 7 0.52 3.21 9.79
N ILE A 8 0.37 2.76 11.04
CA ILE A 8 1.18 1.65 11.57
C ILE A 8 0.50 0.37 11.12
N SER A 9 0.96 -0.20 10.01
CA SER A 9 0.65 -1.60 9.68
C SER A 9 1.49 -2.49 10.58
N LEU A 10 1.05 -2.71 11.81
CA LEU A 10 1.56 -3.81 12.63
C LEU A 10 0.86 -5.09 12.17
N VAL A 11 1.44 -5.75 11.15
CA VAL A 11 0.88 -6.99 10.61
C VAL A 11 1.19 -8.13 11.59
N PRO A 12 0.20 -8.71 12.31
CA PRO A 12 0.34 -10.10 12.71
C PRO A 12 0.47 -10.93 11.43
N LEU A 13 1.44 -11.84 11.37
CA LEU A 13 1.60 -12.82 10.30
C LEU A 13 0.38 -13.76 10.25
N PHE A 14 -0.68 -13.24 9.67
CA PHE A 14 -1.67 -13.95 8.88
C PHE A 14 -1.80 -13.12 7.62
N SER A 15 -0.89 -13.31 6.67
CA SER A 15 -1.12 -12.87 5.31
C SER A 15 -2.19 -13.78 4.72
N SER A 16 -3.44 -13.49 5.03
CA SER A 16 -4.50 -13.79 4.08
C SER A 16 -4.11 -13.07 2.79
N LEU A 17 -4.14 -13.82 1.67
CA LEU A 17 -4.21 -13.22 0.35
C LEU A 17 -5.14 -12.01 0.44
N ALA A 18 -4.70 -10.85 -0.06
CA ALA A 18 -5.63 -9.76 -0.35
C ALA A 18 -6.54 -10.25 -1.48
N LEU A 19 -7.49 -11.11 -1.13
CA LEU A 19 -8.71 -11.31 -1.88
C LEU A 19 -9.30 -9.92 -1.99
N ALA A 20 -9.55 -9.47 -3.21
CA ALA A 20 -10.44 -8.33 -3.41
C ALA A 20 -11.63 -8.52 -2.47
N GLN A 21 -11.95 -7.50 -1.64
CA GLN A 21 -13.02 -7.64 -0.66
C GLN A 21 -14.26 -8.20 -1.35
N ASN A 22 -14.70 -9.37 -0.88
CA ASN A 22 -15.82 -10.07 -1.46
C ASN A 22 -17.07 -9.66 -0.70
N PHE A 23 -17.86 -8.81 -1.33
CA PHE A 23 -19.14 -8.35 -0.81
C PHE A 23 -20.23 -9.42 -0.95
N SER A 24 -19.98 -10.53 -1.66
CA SER A 24 -20.95 -11.62 -1.79
C SER A 24 -21.28 -12.22 -0.42
N GLY A 25 -22.57 -12.35 -0.11
CA GLY A 25 -23.05 -12.93 1.14
C GLY A 25 -24.46 -12.47 1.50
N THR A 26 -24.99 -13.05 2.56
CA THR A 26 -26.22 -12.61 3.19
C THR A 26 -25.91 -12.00 4.54
N TYR A 27 -26.48 -10.84 4.82
CA TYR A 27 -26.23 -10.04 6.00
C TYR A 27 -27.54 -9.66 6.68
N VAL A 28 -27.50 -9.56 8.00
CA VAL A 28 -28.65 -9.21 8.86
C VAL A 28 -28.31 -7.97 9.66
N LEU A 29 -29.26 -7.04 9.80
CA LEU A 29 -29.08 -5.79 10.54
C LEU A 29 -28.77 -6.07 12.02
N GLU A 30 -27.76 -5.39 12.58
CA GLU A 30 -27.24 -5.66 13.94
C GLU A 30 -28.24 -5.33 15.07
N SER A 31 -29.18 -4.41 14.86
CA SER A 31 -29.97 -3.79 15.94
C SER A 31 -31.12 -4.64 16.51
N GLY A 32 -31.21 -5.93 16.19
CA GLY A 32 -32.00 -6.92 16.95
C GLY A 32 -33.51 -6.70 17.03
N GLU A 33 -34.26 -7.24 16.07
CA GLU A 33 -35.54 -7.98 16.21
C GLU A 33 -36.07 -8.26 14.78
N GLY A 34 -35.41 -9.19 14.08
CA GLY A 34 -36.00 -9.99 12.99
C GLY A 34 -36.55 -9.31 11.72
N GLY A 35 -35.74 -9.34 10.65
CA GLY A 35 -36.25 -9.47 9.26
C GLY A 35 -35.41 -8.78 8.19
N THR A 36 -34.52 -7.84 8.57
CA THR A 36 -33.89 -6.96 7.58
C THR A 36 -32.67 -7.65 7.02
N VAL A 37 -32.80 -8.15 5.79
CA VAL A 37 -31.82 -9.00 5.12
C VAL A 37 -31.28 -8.28 3.90
N LEU A 38 -29.96 -8.13 3.87
CA LEU A 38 -29.20 -7.69 2.72
C LEU A 38 -28.54 -8.91 2.07
N SER A 39 -28.89 -9.21 0.83
CA SER A 39 -28.23 -10.26 0.03
C SER A 39 -27.43 -9.59 -1.08
N VAL A 40 -26.17 -9.94 -1.22
CA VAL A 40 -25.25 -9.33 -2.20
C VAL A 40 -24.51 -10.43 -2.95
N GLN A 41 -24.32 -10.24 -4.24
CA GLN A 41 -23.50 -11.06 -5.13
C GLN A 41 -22.53 -10.15 -5.88
N GLN A 42 -21.27 -10.53 -5.88
CA GLN A 42 -20.20 -9.85 -6.59
C GLN A 42 -19.62 -10.79 -7.64
N ASP A 43 -19.51 -10.33 -8.88
CA ASP A 43 -18.85 -11.09 -9.94
C ASP A 43 -17.33 -10.85 -9.98
N PRO A 44 -16.56 -11.66 -10.75
CA PRO A 44 -15.11 -11.49 -10.88
C PRO A 44 -14.68 -10.15 -11.49
N GLN A 45 -15.57 -9.43 -12.17
CA GLN A 45 -15.31 -8.10 -12.74
C GLN A 45 -15.59 -6.97 -11.72
N GLY A 46 -16.05 -7.31 -10.51
CA GLY A 46 -16.37 -6.36 -9.46
C GLY A 46 -17.74 -5.72 -9.59
N LYS A 47 -18.63 -6.25 -10.44
CA LYS A 47 -20.04 -5.84 -10.47
C LYS A 47 -20.75 -6.41 -9.24
N VAL A 48 -21.62 -5.61 -8.65
CA VAL A 48 -22.38 -5.97 -7.45
C VAL A 48 -23.87 -5.94 -7.77
N ARG A 49 -24.58 -7.01 -7.40
CA ARG A 49 -26.04 -7.11 -7.44
C ARG A 49 -26.55 -7.56 -6.09
N GLY A 50 -27.74 -7.14 -5.69
CA GLY A 50 -28.26 -7.55 -4.40
C GLY A 50 -29.70 -7.16 -4.15
N THR A 51 -30.20 -7.55 -2.99
CA THR A 51 -31.54 -7.20 -2.50
C THR A 51 -31.44 -6.79 -1.04
N LEU A 52 -32.10 -5.70 -0.68
CA LEU A 52 -32.29 -5.30 0.72
C LEU A 52 -33.78 -5.40 1.05
N GLN A 53 -34.13 -6.33 1.92
CA GLN A 53 -35.49 -6.56 2.38
C GLN A 53 -35.60 -6.04 3.81
N PHE A 54 -36.57 -5.18 4.11
CA PHE A 54 -36.91 -4.76 5.48
C PHE A 54 -38.08 -5.59 6.02
N ASP A 55 -38.19 -5.70 7.34
CA ASP A 55 -39.10 -6.62 8.06
C ASP A 55 -40.57 -6.48 7.58
N ASP A 56 -41.04 -5.24 7.43
CA ASP A 56 -42.40 -4.90 6.98
C ASP A 56 -42.39 -3.96 5.75
N GLY A 57 -41.28 -3.93 5.01
CA GLY A 57 -41.04 -2.96 3.94
C GLY A 57 -40.94 -3.58 2.55
N PRO A 58 -41.22 -2.81 1.48
CA PRO A 58 -40.90 -3.26 0.13
C PRO A 58 -39.38 -3.40 -0.05
N GLY A 59 -38.94 -4.44 -0.75
CA GLY A 59 -37.52 -4.74 -0.95
C GLY A 59 -36.86 -3.84 -2.00
N TYR A 60 -35.64 -3.39 -1.72
CA TYR A 60 -34.79 -2.65 -2.65
C TYR A 60 -33.98 -3.62 -3.51
N GLN A 61 -33.88 -3.34 -4.81
CA GLN A 61 -32.93 -3.99 -5.71
C GLN A 61 -31.65 -3.17 -5.76
N LEU A 62 -30.49 -3.81 -5.62
CA LEU A 62 -29.18 -3.17 -5.62
C LEU A 62 -28.43 -3.55 -6.90
N GLU A 63 -27.87 -2.55 -7.58
CA GLU A 63 -26.90 -2.76 -8.66
C GLU A 63 -25.77 -1.73 -8.56
N GLY A 64 -24.52 -2.18 -8.58
CA GLY A 64 -23.36 -1.33 -8.37
C GLY A 64 -22.05 -1.98 -8.81
N MET A 65 -20.93 -1.40 -8.38
CA MET A 65 -19.59 -1.89 -8.67
C MET A 65 -18.62 -1.57 -7.54
N ILE A 66 -17.54 -2.35 -7.42
CA ILE A 66 -16.47 -2.11 -6.46
C ILE A 66 -15.57 -0.96 -6.92
N LYS A 67 -15.42 0.08 -6.10
CA LYS A 67 -14.47 1.19 -6.24
C LYS A 67 -13.79 1.46 -4.89
N ASN A 68 -12.46 1.57 -4.87
CA ASN A 68 -11.69 1.90 -3.66
C ASN A 68 -12.06 1.04 -2.44
N ASN A 69 -12.30 -0.26 -2.66
CA ASN A 69 -12.68 -1.21 -1.62
C ASN A 69 -14.09 -0.97 -1.03
N GLU A 70 -14.97 -0.32 -1.79
CA GLU A 70 -16.38 -0.06 -1.45
C GLU A 70 -17.27 -0.46 -2.64
N ALA A 71 -18.42 -1.07 -2.41
CA ALA A 71 -19.42 -1.22 -3.48
C ALA A 71 -20.27 0.05 -3.56
N VAL A 72 -20.31 0.70 -4.71
CA VAL A 72 -21.14 1.89 -4.92
C VAL A 72 -22.11 1.66 -6.06
N GLY A 73 -23.35 2.09 -5.90
CA GLY A 73 -24.39 1.78 -6.87
C GLY A 73 -25.75 2.41 -6.56
N ILE A 74 -26.79 1.78 -7.08
CA ILE A 74 -28.18 2.25 -7.01
C ILE A 74 -29.03 1.22 -6.30
N ALA A 75 -29.82 1.72 -5.35
CA ALA A 75 -30.88 0.99 -4.69
C ALA A 75 -32.22 1.45 -5.28
N SER A 76 -32.99 0.53 -5.87
CA SER A 76 -34.26 0.83 -6.53
C SER A 76 -35.44 0.20 -5.79
N LEU A 77 -36.48 0.99 -5.55
CA LEU A 77 -37.71 0.60 -4.87
C LEU A 77 -38.92 1.16 -5.62
N GLN A 78 -39.74 0.30 -6.23
CA GLN A 78 -40.99 0.69 -6.90
C GLN A 78 -40.84 1.92 -7.84
N GLY A 79 -39.75 1.96 -8.62
CA GLY A 79 -39.45 3.06 -9.55
C GLY A 79 -38.79 4.30 -8.95
N LYS A 80 -38.54 4.33 -7.63
CA LYS A 80 -37.70 5.34 -6.98
C LYS A 80 -36.28 4.80 -6.83
N SER A 81 -35.29 5.66 -7.09
CA SER A 81 -33.88 5.32 -6.99
C SER A 81 -33.20 6.10 -5.87
N SER A 82 -32.30 5.45 -5.15
CA SER A 82 -31.37 6.06 -4.18
C SER A 82 -29.96 5.58 -4.50
N LEU A 83 -28.94 6.34 -4.12
CA LEU A 83 -27.58 5.81 -4.19
C LEU A 83 -27.33 4.92 -2.98
N PHE A 84 -26.50 3.90 -3.15
CA PHE A 84 -25.97 3.16 -2.03
C PHE A 84 -24.45 3.07 -2.06
N LYS A 85 -23.91 2.83 -0.87
CA LYS A 85 -22.52 2.48 -0.65
C LYS A 85 -22.44 1.32 0.34
N LEU A 86 -21.63 0.32 0.03
CA LEU A 86 -21.25 -0.78 0.91
C LEU A 86 -19.77 -0.64 1.23
N ARG A 87 -19.41 -0.70 2.50
CA ARG A 87 -18.02 -0.79 2.94
C ARG A 87 -17.92 -1.71 4.14
N PHE A 88 -16.84 -2.48 4.22
CA PHE A 88 -16.54 -3.20 5.45
C PHE A 88 -15.90 -2.26 6.48
N GLN A 89 -16.48 -2.22 7.68
CA GLN A 89 -15.90 -1.57 8.86
C GLN A 89 -15.66 -2.66 9.91
N GLY A 90 -14.45 -3.24 9.88
CA GLY A 90 -14.19 -4.49 10.60
C GLY A 90 -15.00 -5.64 10.00
N ASP A 91 -15.68 -6.42 10.85
CA ASP A 91 -16.52 -7.55 10.44
C ASP A 91 -17.94 -7.14 10.03
N GLN A 92 -18.27 -5.86 10.17
CA GLN A 92 -19.58 -5.32 9.82
C GLN A 92 -19.57 -4.76 8.40
N LEU A 93 -20.63 -5.05 7.66
CA LEU A 93 -20.93 -4.43 6.39
C LEU A 93 -21.77 -3.16 6.63
N MET A 94 -21.20 -1.99 6.40
CA MET A 94 -21.94 -0.73 6.46
C MET A 94 -22.63 -0.49 5.12
N TYR A 95 -23.96 -0.47 5.14
CA TYR A 95 -24.80 -0.03 4.03
C TYR A 95 -25.22 1.42 4.26
N THR A 96 -24.76 2.32 3.40
CA THR A 96 -25.20 3.71 3.36
C THR A 96 -26.19 3.87 2.22
N ILE A 97 -27.40 4.36 2.50
CA ILE A 97 -28.33 4.83 1.46
C ILE A 97 -28.31 6.35 1.44
N ILE A 98 -28.23 6.93 0.24
CA ILE A 98 -28.24 8.37 0.04
C ILE A 98 -29.47 8.68 -0.82
N PRO A 99 -30.52 9.28 -0.23
CA PRO A 99 -31.70 9.68 -0.97
C PRO A 99 -31.33 10.60 -2.12
N VAL A 100 -32.14 10.56 -3.18
CA VAL A 100 -31.99 11.48 -4.30
C VAL A 100 -33.15 12.46 -4.25
N THR A 101 -32.84 13.76 -4.35
CA THR A 101 -33.83 14.84 -4.35
C THR A 101 -34.68 14.84 -5.62
N ALA A 102 -35.77 15.63 -5.64
CA ALA A 102 -36.64 15.75 -6.81
C ALA A 102 -35.92 16.25 -8.09
N ASP A 103 -34.79 16.95 -7.95
CA ASP A 103 -33.90 17.37 -9.03
C ASP A 103 -32.77 16.36 -9.33
N ASN A 104 -32.93 15.10 -8.93
CA ASN A 104 -32.01 14.00 -9.15
C ASN A 104 -30.60 14.19 -8.54
N LYS A 105 -30.46 14.97 -7.47
CA LYS A 105 -29.18 15.17 -6.76
C LYS A 105 -29.08 14.31 -5.51
N PRO A 106 -27.89 13.78 -5.15
CA PRO A 106 -27.70 13.08 -3.89
C PRO A 106 -27.90 14.02 -2.71
N ASP A 107 -28.82 13.67 -1.82
CA ASP A 107 -29.05 14.36 -0.57
C ASP A 107 -28.17 13.75 0.53
N VAL A 108 -26.89 14.08 0.48
CA VAL A 108 -25.89 13.56 1.43
C VAL A 108 -26.23 13.94 2.88
N LYS A 109 -26.97 15.03 3.09
CA LYS A 109 -27.41 15.46 4.43
C LYS A 109 -28.43 14.51 5.04
N ASN A 110 -29.18 13.80 4.20
CA ASN A 110 -30.20 12.82 4.58
C ASN A 110 -29.73 11.38 4.33
N ALA A 111 -28.42 11.15 4.18
CA ALA A 111 -27.86 9.82 4.09
C ALA A 111 -28.08 9.05 5.39
N GLN A 112 -28.43 7.77 5.27
CA GLN A 112 -28.65 6.87 6.40
C GLN A 112 -27.68 5.71 6.31
N GLU A 113 -27.09 5.32 7.44
CA GLU A 113 -26.15 4.21 7.53
C GLU A 113 -26.75 3.08 8.37
N PHE A 114 -26.56 1.86 7.89
CA PHE A 114 -27.11 0.65 8.47
C PHE A 114 -25.98 -0.38 8.65
N PRO A 115 -25.65 -0.77 9.90
CA PRO A 115 -24.65 -1.79 10.16
C PRO A 115 -25.25 -3.19 10.00
N PHE A 116 -24.66 -3.99 9.12
CA PHE A 116 -25.06 -5.37 8.87
C PHE A 116 -23.98 -6.35 9.32
N ILE A 117 -24.39 -7.48 9.89
CA ILE A 117 -23.53 -8.61 10.27
C ILE A 117 -23.70 -9.72 9.23
N ARG A 118 -22.58 -10.29 8.77
CA ARG A 118 -22.61 -11.43 7.84
C ARG A 118 -23.22 -12.66 8.54
N HIS A 119 -24.27 -13.22 7.96
CA HIS A 119 -25.01 -14.37 8.51
C HIS A 119 -24.81 -15.66 7.68
N GLY A 120 -24.23 -15.57 6.48
CA GLY A 120 -23.85 -16.73 5.66
C GLY A 120 -23.45 -16.37 4.24
N ASP A 121 -22.99 -17.37 3.47
CA ASP A 121 -22.92 -17.26 2.01
C ASP A 121 -24.32 -17.22 1.42
N VAL A 122 -24.48 -16.61 0.24
CA VAL A 122 -25.79 -16.45 -0.40
C VAL A 122 -26.44 -17.83 -0.54
N PRO A 123 -27.68 -18.05 -0.04
CA PRO A 123 -28.40 -19.28 -0.31
C PRO A 123 -28.45 -19.49 -1.81
N ALA A 124 -27.99 -20.65 -2.29
CA ALA A 124 -28.17 -21.04 -3.67
C ALA A 124 -29.67 -21.16 -3.94
N THR A 125 -30.30 -20.05 -4.33
CA THR A 125 -31.64 -20.09 -4.91
C THR A 125 -31.54 -20.79 -6.25
N ALA A 126 -32.23 -21.91 -6.32
CA ALA A 126 -32.31 -22.79 -7.46
C ALA A 126 -32.77 -22.06 -8.74
N GLY A 127 -32.16 -22.46 -9.87
CA GLY A 127 -32.76 -22.34 -11.20
C GLY A 127 -32.18 -21.22 -12.07
N GLY A 128 -31.15 -21.57 -12.85
CA GLY A 128 -30.62 -20.74 -13.91
C GLY A 128 -29.37 -21.35 -14.53
N GLU A 129 -29.47 -22.59 -15.03
CA GLU A 129 -28.41 -23.25 -15.79
C GLU A 129 -28.00 -22.40 -17.00
N PHE A 130 -26.72 -22.05 -17.09
CA PHE A 130 -26.10 -21.72 -18.38
C PHE A 130 -25.43 -22.99 -18.92
N PRO A 131 -25.73 -23.40 -20.17
CA PRO A 131 -25.20 -24.62 -20.75
C PRO A 131 -23.68 -24.53 -20.93
N THR A 132 -22.98 -25.55 -20.44
CA THR A 132 -21.58 -25.79 -20.75
C THR A 132 -21.47 -26.20 -22.21
N ALA A 133 -20.89 -25.32 -23.02
CA ALA A 133 -20.42 -25.69 -24.35
C ALA A 133 -19.26 -26.69 -24.19
N GLY A 134 -19.52 -27.95 -24.53
CA GLY A 134 -18.52 -29.01 -24.54
C GLY A 134 -17.38 -28.65 -25.49
N ASN A 135 -16.16 -28.65 -24.95
CA ASN A 135 -14.94 -28.67 -25.74
C ASN A 135 -14.55 -30.15 -25.96
N PRO A 136 -14.80 -30.74 -27.13
CA PRO A 136 -14.25 -32.04 -27.45
C PRO A 136 -12.77 -31.84 -27.76
N LEU A 137 -11.94 -32.80 -27.36
CA LEU A 137 -10.49 -32.92 -27.62
C LEU A 137 -9.58 -32.54 -26.44
N ALA A 138 -9.46 -33.50 -25.54
CA ALA A 138 -8.23 -33.81 -24.79
C ALA A 138 -7.96 -35.34 -24.96
N PRO A 139 -6.74 -35.84 -24.70
CA PRO A 139 -5.84 -36.36 -25.74
C PRO A 139 -5.67 -37.88 -25.70
N ALA A 140 -5.17 -38.46 -26.81
CA ALA A 140 -4.59 -39.79 -26.85
C ALA A 140 -3.06 -39.69 -27.01
N ALA A 141 -2.32 -40.39 -26.16
CA ALA A 141 -0.90 -40.69 -26.29
C ALA A 141 -0.72 -42.16 -26.74
N PRO A 142 0.51 -42.69 -26.95
CA PRO A 142 1.76 -42.13 -27.48
C PRO A 142 2.27 -42.96 -28.70
N GLY A 143 3.14 -42.39 -29.54
CA GLY A 143 3.81 -43.12 -30.62
C GLY A 143 5.25 -42.66 -30.78
N GLY A 144 6.19 -43.56 -30.50
CA GLY A 144 7.63 -43.30 -30.61
C GLY A 144 8.13 -43.18 -32.05
N GLY A 145 9.31 -42.59 -32.19
CA GLY A 145 10.03 -42.58 -33.47
C GLY A 145 11.26 -41.69 -33.48
N ALA A 146 12.42 -42.34 -33.39
CA ALA A 146 13.72 -41.96 -33.96
C ALA A 146 14.42 -40.68 -33.46
N ALA A 147 15.53 -40.92 -32.76
CA ALA A 147 16.64 -40.00 -32.61
C ALA A 147 17.20 -39.58 -33.98
N ASN A 148 17.48 -38.29 -34.13
CA ASN A 148 18.30 -37.74 -35.21
C ASN A 148 19.70 -37.43 -34.63
N PRO A 149 20.74 -38.22 -34.94
CA PRO A 149 22.08 -38.01 -34.45
C PRO A 149 22.88 -37.26 -35.52
N LEU A 150 22.87 -35.91 -35.48
CA LEU A 150 23.84 -35.00 -36.14
C LEU A 150 23.25 -33.58 -36.16
N ALA A 151 23.37 -32.88 -35.04
CA ALA A 151 23.29 -31.42 -35.00
C ALA A 151 24.21 -30.89 -33.88
N GLU A 152 25.50 -31.19 -34.00
CA GLU A 152 26.54 -30.40 -33.34
C GLU A 152 26.62 -29.03 -34.03
N GLY A 153 25.78 -28.12 -33.58
CA GLY A 153 25.94 -26.69 -33.75
C GLY A 153 25.79 -26.07 -32.38
N GLY A 154 26.91 -25.73 -31.75
CA GLY A 154 26.95 -25.22 -30.37
C GLY A 154 25.92 -24.11 -30.17
N THR A 155 24.82 -24.44 -29.49
CA THR A 155 23.82 -23.48 -29.08
C THR A 155 24.51 -22.49 -28.15
N ALA A 156 24.42 -21.20 -28.48
CA ALA A 156 24.90 -20.14 -27.60
C ALA A 156 24.34 -20.42 -26.19
N PRO A 157 25.20 -20.41 -25.15
CA PRO A 157 24.76 -20.74 -23.80
C PRO A 157 23.59 -19.82 -23.43
N ASP A 158 22.51 -20.43 -22.94
CA ASP A 158 21.29 -19.73 -22.56
C ASP A 158 21.65 -18.55 -21.63
N PRO A 159 21.24 -17.32 -22.00
CA PRO A 159 21.74 -16.12 -21.33
C PRO A 159 21.18 -15.96 -19.90
N PHE A 160 20.27 -16.82 -19.44
CA PHE A 160 19.78 -16.81 -18.07
C PHE A 160 20.29 -17.96 -17.21
N VAL A 161 20.94 -18.96 -17.79
CA VAL A 161 21.53 -20.07 -17.02
C VAL A 161 22.82 -19.60 -16.37
N GLY A 162 22.93 -19.71 -15.05
CA GLY A 162 24.12 -19.34 -14.27
C GLY A 162 23.81 -18.67 -12.94
N THR A 163 24.86 -18.17 -12.29
CA THR A 163 24.76 -17.40 -11.05
C THR A 163 24.95 -15.92 -11.34
N PHE A 164 24.05 -15.10 -10.80
CA PHE A 164 24.09 -13.65 -10.84
C PHE A 164 24.09 -13.14 -9.41
N ALA A 165 24.96 -12.21 -9.05
CA ALA A 165 24.90 -11.61 -7.73
C ALA A 165 25.32 -10.14 -7.71
N ASP A 166 24.86 -9.45 -6.67
CA ASP A 166 25.44 -8.22 -6.14
C ASP A 166 25.79 -8.43 -4.65
N ASP A 167 26.10 -7.36 -3.94
CA ASP A 167 26.45 -7.42 -2.51
C ASP A 167 25.28 -7.84 -1.59
N ARG A 168 24.05 -7.95 -2.10
CA ARG A 168 22.81 -8.12 -1.32
C ARG A 168 21.98 -9.33 -1.73
N LEU A 169 22.06 -9.72 -3.00
CA LEU A 169 21.21 -10.74 -3.61
C LEU A 169 22.04 -11.63 -4.54
N THR A 170 21.89 -12.94 -4.39
CA THR A 170 22.44 -13.94 -5.32
C THR A 170 21.30 -14.71 -5.95
N LEU A 171 21.22 -14.75 -7.27
CA LEU A 171 20.27 -15.54 -8.03
C LEU A 171 21.02 -16.62 -8.82
N ARG A 172 20.72 -17.88 -8.54
CA ARG A 172 21.23 -19.03 -9.29
C ARG A 172 20.10 -19.65 -10.08
N LEU A 173 20.19 -19.62 -11.41
CA LEU A 173 19.22 -20.20 -12.32
C LEU A 173 19.81 -21.37 -13.10
N SER A 174 18.99 -22.40 -13.27
CA SER A 174 19.22 -23.59 -14.08
C SER A 174 17.98 -23.86 -14.94
N GLY A 175 18.14 -24.56 -16.06
CA GLY A 175 17.06 -24.81 -17.00
C GLY A 175 17.46 -24.47 -18.43
N GLY A 176 16.48 -24.11 -19.26
CA GLY A 176 16.66 -23.77 -20.66
C GLY A 176 15.35 -23.83 -21.43
N GLY A 177 15.33 -23.31 -22.66
CA GLY A 177 14.11 -23.32 -23.49
C GLY A 177 12.99 -22.44 -22.93
N GLY A 178 13.34 -21.33 -22.27
CA GLY A 178 12.39 -20.36 -21.74
C GLY A 178 11.78 -20.70 -20.39
N ASN A 179 12.15 -21.81 -19.76
CA ASN A 179 11.74 -22.16 -18.39
C ASN A 179 12.97 -22.36 -17.50
N TYR A 180 12.94 -21.76 -16.31
CA TYR A 180 14.07 -21.75 -15.38
C TYR A 180 13.60 -22.07 -13.96
N THR A 181 14.43 -22.80 -13.24
CA THR A 181 14.28 -23.04 -11.81
C THR A 181 15.60 -22.75 -11.10
N GLY A 182 15.54 -22.42 -9.83
CA GLY A 182 16.74 -21.96 -9.16
C GLY A 182 16.58 -21.65 -7.70
N GLN A 183 17.57 -20.90 -7.19
CA GLN A 183 17.59 -20.40 -5.83
C GLN A 183 17.96 -18.92 -5.83
N MET A 184 17.25 -18.15 -5.02
CA MET A 184 17.58 -16.76 -4.70
C MET A 184 18.02 -16.68 -3.26
N GLN A 185 19.23 -16.19 -3.02
CA GLN A 185 19.71 -15.88 -1.68
C GLN A 185 19.58 -14.37 -1.43
N PHE A 186 18.87 -14.00 -0.38
CA PHE A 186 18.66 -12.61 0.03
C PHE A 186 18.75 -12.53 1.56
N GLN A 187 19.57 -11.59 2.06
CA GLN A 187 19.88 -11.45 3.50
C GLN A 187 20.33 -12.76 4.18
N GLY A 188 21.07 -13.60 3.46
CA GLY A 188 21.59 -14.88 3.95
C GLY A 188 20.59 -16.05 3.92
N GLN A 189 19.30 -15.79 3.66
CA GLN A 189 18.27 -16.82 3.49
C GLN A 189 18.15 -17.23 2.02
N THR A 190 17.84 -18.51 1.75
CA THR A 190 17.75 -19.08 0.40
C THR A 190 16.31 -19.46 0.08
N PHE A 191 15.82 -19.01 -1.07
CA PHE A 191 14.44 -19.16 -1.53
C PHE A 191 14.40 -19.91 -2.86
N PRO A 192 13.53 -20.92 -3.04
CA PRO A 192 13.35 -21.57 -4.34
C PRO A 192 12.73 -20.59 -5.33
N VAL A 193 13.21 -20.61 -6.57
CA VAL A 193 12.79 -19.74 -7.67
C VAL A 193 12.25 -20.56 -8.83
N SER A 194 11.18 -20.08 -9.46
CA SER A 194 10.69 -20.53 -10.77
C SER A 194 10.49 -19.33 -11.68
N ALA A 195 10.94 -19.38 -12.92
CA ALA A 195 10.84 -18.26 -13.86
C ALA A 195 10.62 -18.73 -15.30
N ARG A 196 10.07 -17.83 -16.12
CA ARG A 196 9.89 -18.02 -17.56
C ARG A 196 10.44 -16.82 -18.34
N SER A 197 11.03 -17.08 -19.50
CA SER A 197 11.45 -16.04 -20.45
C SER A 197 10.58 -16.07 -21.70
N PRO A 198 9.60 -15.16 -21.83
CA PRO A 198 8.70 -15.14 -22.98
C PRO A 198 9.37 -14.63 -24.27
N ASP A 199 10.45 -13.87 -24.16
CA ASP A 199 11.09 -13.15 -25.27
C ASP A 199 12.61 -13.40 -25.39
N GLY A 200 13.17 -14.28 -24.56
CA GLY A 200 14.61 -14.57 -24.49
C GLY A 200 15.48 -13.42 -23.95
N ARG A 201 14.88 -12.33 -23.46
CA ARG A 201 15.58 -11.11 -22.98
C ARG A 201 15.09 -10.61 -21.62
N SER A 202 13.92 -11.05 -21.19
CA SER A 202 13.35 -10.85 -19.87
C SER A 202 13.02 -12.17 -19.19
N LEU A 203 12.97 -12.15 -17.86
CA LEU A 203 12.43 -13.22 -17.02
C LEU A 203 11.27 -12.66 -16.22
N ARG A 204 10.20 -13.44 -16.13
CA ARG A 204 9.17 -13.26 -15.11
C ARG A 204 9.12 -14.51 -14.25
N GLY A 205 9.25 -14.35 -12.96
CA GLY A 205 9.32 -15.47 -12.05
C GLY A 205 8.72 -15.19 -10.68
N THR A 206 8.74 -16.23 -9.86
CA THR A 206 8.34 -16.19 -8.47
C THR A 206 9.40 -16.86 -7.61
N PHE A 207 9.57 -16.41 -6.38
CA PHE A 207 10.29 -17.14 -5.34
C PHE A 207 9.42 -17.32 -4.10
N SER A 208 9.64 -18.42 -3.36
CA SER A 208 8.81 -18.74 -2.19
C SER A 208 9.54 -18.52 -0.88
N SER A 209 8.89 -17.88 0.09
CA SER A 209 9.40 -17.68 1.45
C SER A 209 8.28 -17.92 2.45
N GLY A 210 8.50 -18.82 3.43
CA GLY A 210 7.52 -19.06 4.50
C GLY A 210 6.16 -19.59 4.05
N GLY A 211 6.03 -20.12 2.84
CA GLY A 211 4.76 -20.56 2.25
C GLY A 211 4.14 -19.55 1.26
N ASP A 212 4.59 -18.29 1.28
CA ASP A 212 4.16 -17.24 0.38
C ASP A 212 5.00 -17.20 -0.90
N SER A 213 4.43 -16.66 -1.98
CA SER A 213 5.08 -16.54 -3.29
C SER A 213 5.20 -15.08 -3.72
N PHE A 214 6.39 -14.64 -4.08
CA PHE A 214 6.72 -13.26 -4.43
C PHE A 214 7.14 -13.16 -5.88
N GLN A 215 6.55 -12.23 -6.63
CA GLN A 215 6.88 -12.01 -8.04
C GLN A 215 8.14 -11.18 -8.21
N PHE A 216 8.91 -11.50 -9.24
CA PHE A 216 9.99 -10.65 -9.74
C PHE A 216 9.98 -10.62 -11.27
N ASP A 217 10.42 -9.50 -11.82
CA ASP A 217 10.76 -9.36 -13.23
C ASP A 217 12.27 -9.11 -13.32
N ALA A 218 12.93 -9.66 -14.33
CA ALA A 218 14.34 -9.39 -14.58
C ALA A 218 14.61 -9.15 -16.07
N MET A 219 15.53 -8.24 -16.39
CA MET A 219 15.89 -7.91 -17.77
C MET A 219 17.42 -7.94 -17.93
N LEU A 220 17.89 -8.59 -19.00
CA LEU A 220 19.29 -8.55 -19.37
C LEU A 220 19.68 -7.17 -19.92
N GLN A 221 20.70 -6.57 -19.32
CA GLN A 221 21.32 -5.32 -19.76
C GLN A 221 22.81 -5.60 -20.04
N GLY A 222 23.08 -6.21 -21.19
CA GLY A 222 24.42 -6.68 -21.52
C GLY A 222 24.87 -7.82 -20.58
N PRO A 223 25.98 -7.70 -19.82
CA PRO A 223 26.44 -8.73 -18.89
C PRO A 223 25.73 -8.71 -17.53
N ALA A 224 24.88 -7.71 -17.27
CA ALA A 224 24.16 -7.54 -16.00
C ALA A 224 22.68 -7.96 -16.13
N LEU A 225 22.11 -8.41 -15.02
CA LEU A 225 20.70 -8.76 -14.88
C LEU A 225 20.05 -7.76 -13.91
N ALA A 226 19.20 -6.88 -14.44
CA ALA A 226 18.41 -5.96 -13.62
C ALA A 226 17.16 -6.70 -13.14
N LEU A 227 17.14 -7.11 -11.87
CA LEU A 227 16.05 -7.83 -11.23
C LEU A 227 15.24 -6.89 -10.34
N THR A 228 13.94 -6.79 -10.58
CA THR A 228 13.01 -5.99 -9.78
C THR A 228 12.08 -6.92 -8.99
N THR A 229 12.09 -6.78 -7.67
CA THR A 229 11.15 -7.46 -6.77
C THR A 229 10.66 -6.47 -5.71
N SER A 230 9.36 -6.50 -5.39
CA SER A 230 8.75 -5.61 -4.39
C SER A 230 9.10 -4.12 -4.59
N GLY A 231 9.17 -3.68 -5.85
CA GLY A 231 9.50 -2.30 -6.22
C GLY A 231 10.99 -1.91 -6.10
N THR A 232 11.88 -2.84 -5.72
CA THR A 232 13.32 -2.60 -5.64
C THR A 232 14.05 -3.29 -6.78
N THR A 233 14.87 -2.54 -7.53
CA THR A 233 15.72 -3.09 -8.59
C THR A 233 17.14 -3.39 -8.08
N TYR A 234 17.62 -4.60 -8.36
CA TYR A 234 18.95 -5.13 -8.06
C TYR A 234 19.69 -5.33 -9.38
N ASN A 235 20.90 -4.76 -9.49
CA ASN A 235 21.72 -4.90 -10.69
C ASN A 235 22.75 -6.01 -10.45
N LEU A 236 22.38 -7.23 -10.82
CA LEU A 236 23.18 -8.42 -10.56
C LEU A 236 24.21 -8.61 -11.68
N ARG A 237 25.44 -8.98 -11.31
CA ARG A 237 26.49 -9.33 -12.27
C ARG A 237 26.59 -10.85 -12.32
N ARG A 238 26.82 -11.41 -13.51
CA ARG A 238 27.09 -12.85 -13.62
C ARG A 238 28.40 -13.18 -12.89
N ILE A 239 28.35 -14.15 -11.99
CA ILE A 239 29.52 -14.67 -11.27
C ILE A 239 29.70 -16.13 -11.66
N GLY A 240 30.76 -16.42 -12.42
CA GLY A 240 31.35 -17.74 -12.72
C GLY A 240 30.44 -18.97 -12.79
N GLY A 241 30.33 -19.57 -13.99
CA GLY A 241 29.77 -20.92 -14.17
C GLY A 241 30.55 -22.00 -13.41
N GLN A 242 29.83 -23.05 -13.00
CA GLN A 242 30.30 -24.30 -12.38
C GLN A 242 31.30 -24.18 -11.21
N GLN A 243 30.77 -24.31 -10.00
CA GLN A 243 31.52 -24.51 -8.77
C GLN A 243 32.18 -25.91 -8.75
N ALA A 244 33.50 -25.96 -8.83
CA ALA A 244 34.31 -27.09 -8.35
C ALA A 244 34.72 -26.86 -6.89
N ALA A 245 34.98 -27.96 -6.18
CA ALA A 245 35.13 -28.11 -4.73
C ALA A 245 36.33 -27.32 -4.09
N PRO A 246 36.40 -27.23 -2.75
CA PRO A 246 37.11 -26.18 -2.00
C PRO A 246 38.59 -26.46 -1.72
N GLY A 247 39.42 -25.39 -1.66
CA GLY A 247 40.77 -25.45 -1.06
C GLY A 247 41.68 -24.23 -1.31
N LEU A 248 41.77 -23.33 -0.30
CA LEU A 248 42.90 -22.44 0.14
C LEU A 248 43.63 -21.50 -0.85
N PRO A 249 44.38 -20.47 -0.38
CA PRO A 249 44.15 -19.47 0.66
C PRO A 249 44.16 -18.01 0.09
N ALA A 250 43.89 -17.02 0.96
CA ALA A 250 43.77 -15.60 0.63
C ALA A 250 45.06 -14.91 0.12
N ASN A 251 44.91 -13.84 -0.69
CA ASN A 251 45.94 -12.80 -0.84
C ASN A 251 45.29 -11.39 -0.95
N PRO A 252 45.93 -10.34 -0.38
CA PRO A 252 45.32 -9.08 0.05
C PRO A 252 45.47 -7.96 -0.99
N LEU A 253 44.79 -6.84 -0.71
CA LEU A 253 44.85 -5.51 -1.37
C LEU A 253 43.72 -5.24 -2.37
N GLY A 254 42.76 -4.44 -1.92
CA GLY A 254 41.69 -3.85 -2.72
C GLY A 254 40.71 -3.07 -1.85
N GLY A 255 41.23 -2.15 -1.03
CA GLY A 255 40.41 -1.27 -0.21
C GLY A 255 39.77 -0.14 -1.02
N GLN A 256 38.63 0.33 -0.48
CA GLN A 256 37.98 1.64 -0.64
C GLN A 256 36.85 1.74 -1.68
N GLY A 257 35.63 1.78 -1.13
CA GLY A 257 34.38 2.10 -1.83
C GLY A 257 33.13 1.71 -1.03
N ARG A 258 33.09 2.00 0.28
CA ARG A 258 31.94 1.68 1.15
C ARG A 258 30.82 2.70 0.92
N ALA A 259 29.77 2.30 0.20
CA ALA A 259 28.45 2.92 0.30
C ALA A 259 27.77 2.43 1.62
N PRO A 260 26.95 3.25 2.30
CA PRO A 260 26.48 2.94 3.65
C PRO A 260 25.55 1.71 3.67
N ALA A 261 25.91 0.74 4.51
CA ALA A 261 25.13 -0.43 4.82
C ALA A 261 23.76 -0.06 5.41
N ALA A 262 22.73 -0.85 5.09
CA ALA A 262 21.51 -0.87 5.88
C ALA A 262 21.89 -1.24 7.33
N ALA A 263 21.61 -0.33 8.27
CA ALA A 263 21.97 -0.51 9.66
C ALA A 263 21.13 -1.64 10.27
N GLN A 264 21.68 -2.85 10.31
CA GLN A 264 21.34 -3.87 11.31
C GLN A 264 22.54 -3.93 12.25
N GLY A 265 22.47 -3.16 13.34
CA GLY A 265 23.54 -3.06 14.31
C GLY A 265 23.15 -3.64 15.67
N PRO A 266 24.00 -4.43 16.34
CA PRO A 266 23.88 -4.65 17.77
C PRO A 266 24.17 -3.33 18.49
N GLY A 267 23.15 -2.69 19.07
CA GLY A 267 23.29 -1.62 20.08
C GLY A 267 24.10 -0.36 19.71
N GLY A 268 24.44 -0.13 18.44
CA GLY A 268 25.15 1.07 17.98
C GLY A 268 24.19 2.23 17.69
N ALA A 269 24.71 3.46 17.80
CA ALA A 269 24.00 4.69 17.45
C ALA A 269 23.42 4.60 16.02
N ILE A 270 22.14 4.92 15.87
CA ILE A 270 21.47 5.05 14.58
C ILE A 270 21.80 6.44 14.05
N ASN A 271 22.21 6.51 12.79
CA ASN A 271 22.40 7.76 12.06
C ASN A 271 21.61 7.68 10.74
N ASP A 272 20.53 8.47 10.66
CA ASP A 272 19.66 8.55 9.50
C ASP A 272 19.78 9.92 8.84
N PRO A 273 20.63 10.06 7.82
CA PRO A 273 20.84 11.35 7.17
C PRO A 273 19.58 11.85 6.44
N TYR A 274 18.69 10.95 6.01
CA TYR A 274 17.48 11.32 5.25
C TYR A 274 16.34 11.79 6.15
N MET A 275 16.25 11.27 7.38
CA MET A 275 15.40 11.86 8.41
C MET A 275 16.06 13.04 9.12
N GLY A 276 17.38 13.21 8.97
CA GLY A 276 18.16 14.24 9.66
C GLY A 276 18.25 13.97 11.16
N VAL A 277 18.37 12.71 11.57
CA VAL A 277 18.37 12.32 12.99
C VAL A 277 19.48 11.34 13.29
N SER A 278 20.03 11.45 14.49
CA SER A 278 20.83 10.37 15.09
C SER A 278 20.37 10.12 16.51
N PHE A 279 20.29 8.86 16.94
CA PHE A 279 19.85 8.49 18.28
C PHE A 279 20.38 7.11 18.68
N ASP A 280 20.45 6.87 19.98
CA ASP A 280 20.87 5.58 20.53
C ASP A 280 19.64 4.70 20.83
N PRO A 281 19.51 3.50 20.24
CA PRO A 281 18.49 2.56 20.65
C PRO A 281 18.76 2.08 22.09
N PRO A 282 17.73 1.67 22.85
CA PRO A 282 17.96 1.21 24.22
C PRO A 282 18.86 -0.03 24.25
N GLN A 283 19.67 -0.17 25.30
CA GLN A 283 20.62 -1.27 25.42
C GLN A 283 19.90 -2.64 25.35
N GLY A 284 20.41 -3.54 24.51
CA GLY A 284 19.85 -4.88 24.32
C GLY A 284 18.66 -4.94 23.36
N TRP A 285 18.13 -3.80 22.93
CA TRP A 285 17.06 -3.75 21.93
C TRP A 285 17.65 -3.84 20.52
N LYS A 286 16.96 -4.59 19.67
CA LYS A 286 17.25 -4.71 18.25
C LYS A 286 16.32 -3.77 17.49
N TYR A 287 16.77 -3.29 16.34
CA TYR A 287 15.95 -2.43 15.50
C TYR A 287 15.97 -2.88 14.04
N GLU A 288 14.89 -2.55 13.35
CA GLU A 288 14.72 -2.72 11.92
C GLU A 288 14.11 -1.42 11.36
N LYS A 289 14.68 -0.91 10.26
CA LYS A 289 14.09 0.21 9.54
C LYS A 289 13.14 -0.33 8.47
N ARG A 290 11.88 0.11 8.51
CA ARG A 290 10.84 -0.16 7.51
C ARG A 290 10.38 1.17 6.93
N GLN A 291 10.77 1.45 5.67
CA GLN A 291 10.55 2.75 5.04
C GLN A 291 11.08 3.90 5.93
N ALA A 292 10.19 4.74 6.46
CA ALA A 292 10.51 5.89 7.32
C ALA A 292 10.43 5.58 8.82
N ILE A 293 10.12 4.34 9.20
CA ILE A 293 9.84 3.95 10.58
C ILE A 293 10.95 3.02 11.07
N TYR A 294 11.50 3.30 12.24
CA TYR A 294 12.27 2.30 12.98
C TYR A 294 11.34 1.54 13.91
N VAL A 295 11.33 0.23 13.76
CA VAL A 295 10.68 -0.70 14.69
C VAL A 295 11.77 -1.26 15.58
N ILE A 296 11.66 -1.04 16.88
CA ILE A 296 12.67 -1.41 17.86
C ILE A 296 12.02 -2.37 18.86
N GLY A 297 12.58 -3.56 19.01
CA GLY A 297 12.05 -4.64 19.84
C GLY A 297 13.08 -5.28 20.74
N HIS A 298 12.61 -5.94 21.79
CA HIS A 298 13.43 -6.72 22.70
C HIS A 298 13.02 -8.18 22.67
N MET A 299 13.95 -9.10 22.95
CA MET A 299 13.64 -10.54 22.93
C MET A 299 12.89 -11.00 24.19
N THR A 300 12.97 -10.26 25.29
CA THR A 300 12.37 -10.64 26.58
C THR A 300 11.48 -9.59 27.22
N ILE A 301 11.48 -8.35 26.70
CA ILE A 301 10.60 -7.28 27.20
C ILE A 301 9.48 -7.18 26.17
N PRO A 302 8.20 -7.38 26.57
CA PRO A 302 7.10 -7.33 25.62
C PRO A 302 6.94 -5.92 25.04
N GLY A 303 6.27 -5.81 23.90
CA GLY A 303 6.02 -4.53 23.25
C GLY A 303 7.17 -4.05 22.37
N MET A 304 7.09 -2.78 21.98
CA MET A 304 7.97 -2.20 20.96
C MET A 304 8.12 -0.69 21.13
N ILE A 305 9.13 -0.16 20.46
CA ILE A 305 9.33 1.26 20.28
C ILE A 305 9.32 1.57 18.78
N LEU A 306 8.51 2.56 18.40
CA LEU A 306 8.44 3.07 17.04
C LEU A 306 9.05 4.47 17.00
N VAL A 307 9.91 4.71 16.00
CA VAL A 307 10.46 6.03 15.71
C VAL A 307 10.09 6.41 14.28
N MET A 308 9.36 7.49 14.10
CA MET A 308 8.83 7.89 12.79
C MET A 308 8.83 9.41 12.62
N PRO A 309 8.94 9.93 11.38
CA PRO A 309 8.90 11.36 11.14
C PRO A 309 7.50 11.94 11.34
N HIS A 310 7.43 13.23 11.69
CA HIS A 310 6.21 14.03 11.66
C HIS A 310 6.44 15.39 10.98
N SER A 311 5.37 16.08 10.63
CA SER A 311 5.41 17.38 9.92
C SER A 311 5.10 18.60 10.80
N TYR A 312 4.84 18.41 12.11
CA TYR A 312 4.65 19.51 13.05
C TYR A 312 5.89 20.40 13.18
N ASN A 313 5.69 21.71 13.18
CA ASN A 313 6.77 22.71 13.27
C ASN A 313 6.75 23.50 14.58
N SER A 314 5.73 23.31 15.42
CA SER A 314 5.62 23.98 16.70
C SER A 314 4.84 23.15 17.72
N ALA A 315 5.09 23.42 18.99
CA ALA A 315 4.33 22.82 20.09
C ALA A 315 2.82 23.08 19.95
N GLN A 316 2.43 24.26 19.47
CA GLN A 316 1.03 24.62 19.26
C GLN A 316 0.35 23.74 18.19
N GLU A 317 1.06 23.41 17.11
CA GLU A 317 0.53 22.47 16.10
C GLU A 317 0.32 21.06 16.68
N VAL A 318 1.26 20.60 17.52
CA VAL A 318 1.14 19.30 18.20
C VAL A 318 -0.05 19.30 19.16
N MET A 319 -0.22 20.37 19.95
CA MET A 319 -1.34 20.51 20.88
C MET A 319 -2.69 20.57 20.16
N ALA A 320 -2.77 21.23 18.99
CA ALA A 320 -3.97 21.27 18.18
C ALA A 320 -4.36 19.90 17.62
N ALA A 321 -3.37 19.04 17.33
CA ALA A 321 -3.57 17.68 16.84
C ALA A 321 -3.83 16.65 17.96
N ALA A 322 -3.69 17.04 19.23
CA ALA A 322 -3.75 16.12 20.37
C ALA A 322 -5.12 15.44 20.57
N ASN A 323 -6.19 16.01 20.02
CA ASN A 323 -7.54 15.45 20.09
C ASN A 323 -7.86 14.47 18.96
N GLU A 324 -6.96 14.34 17.99
CA GLU A 324 -7.11 13.39 16.90
C GLU A 324 -6.60 12.00 17.32
N PRO A 325 -7.15 10.91 16.76
CA PRO A 325 -6.59 9.58 16.95
C PRO A 325 -5.13 9.55 16.50
N LEU A 326 -4.26 8.94 17.31
CA LEU A 326 -2.89 8.63 16.87
C LEU A 326 -2.92 7.59 15.76
N TYR A 327 -3.78 6.57 15.93
CA TYR A 327 -4.00 5.50 14.98
C TYR A 327 -5.49 5.22 14.91
N GLN A 328 -6.00 4.96 13.70
CA GLN A 328 -7.36 4.47 13.50
C GLN A 328 -7.36 3.54 12.28
N GLY A 329 -7.65 2.26 12.51
CA GLY A 329 -7.64 1.21 11.51
C GLY A 329 -8.71 0.15 11.81
N GLN A 330 -8.81 -0.86 10.95
CA GLN A 330 -9.76 -1.97 11.13
C GLN A 330 -9.42 -2.83 12.36
N ASP A 331 -8.16 -2.86 12.75
CA ASP A 331 -7.61 -3.56 13.91
C ASP A 331 -7.68 -2.74 15.21
N GLY A 332 -8.13 -1.49 15.16
CA GLY A 332 -8.47 -0.71 16.34
C GLY A 332 -8.09 0.77 16.27
N GLN A 333 -7.93 1.38 17.44
CA GLN A 333 -7.71 2.81 17.59
C GLN A 333 -6.77 3.08 18.75
N LEU A 334 -5.81 4.00 18.57
CA LEU A 334 -5.01 4.57 19.64
C LEU A 334 -5.30 6.06 19.76
N MET A 335 -5.45 6.54 20.98
CA MET A 335 -5.62 7.96 21.28
C MET A 335 -4.69 8.38 22.41
N LEU A 336 -4.44 9.68 22.51
CA LEU A 336 -3.81 10.24 23.70
C LEU A 336 -4.75 10.07 24.89
N THR A 337 -4.23 9.55 26.00
CA THR A 337 -4.99 9.41 27.26
C THR A 337 -4.92 10.66 28.11
N ARG A 338 -4.00 11.58 27.79
CA ARG A 338 -3.84 12.89 28.41
C ARG A 338 -3.36 13.93 27.41
N ALA A 339 -3.61 15.20 27.72
CA ALA A 339 -3.06 16.30 26.93
C ALA A 339 -1.52 16.26 26.94
N PRO A 340 -0.85 16.54 25.80
CA PRO A 340 0.60 16.63 25.77
C PRO A 340 1.14 17.70 26.70
N GLN A 341 2.25 17.40 27.36
CA GLN A 341 2.97 18.31 28.24
C GLN A 341 4.24 18.76 27.55
N VAL A 342 4.48 20.07 27.51
CA VAL A 342 5.72 20.65 26.99
C VAL A 342 6.82 20.44 28.03
N VAL A 343 7.82 19.64 27.69
CA VAL A 343 8.98 19.36 28.57
C VAL A 343 10.15 20.29 28.22
N SER A 344 10.29 20.66 26.95
CA SER A 344 11.22 21.69 26.49
C SER A 344 10.68 22.35 25.22
N GLN A 345 11.38 23.37 24.69
CA GLN A 345 10.98 24.04 23.44
C GLN A 345 10.76 23.08 22.26
N ASN A 346 11.47 21.96 22.24
CA ASN A 346 11.46 21.01 21.14
C ASN A 346 10.92 19.63 21.54
N MET A 347 10.33 19.48 22.73
CA MET A 347 9.90 18.18 23.25
C MET A 347 8.56 18.27 23.95
N LEU A 348 7.60 17.50 23.46
CA LEU A 348 6.30 17.28 24.11
C LEU A 348 6.15 15.81 24.46
N VAL A 349 5.52 15.53 25.59
CA VAL A 349 5.34 14.18 26.11
C VAL A 349 3.89 13.94 26.48
N SER A 350 3.37 12.76 26.13
CA SER A 350 2.06 12.31 26.59
C SER A 350 2.05 10.79 26.78
N ASP A 351 0.91 10.27 27.24
CA ASP A 351 0.61 8.84 27.17
C ASP A 351 -0.47 8.60 26.14
N PHE A 352 -0.48 7.37 25.62
CA PHE A 352 -1.52 6.89 24.74
C PHE A 352 -2.07 5.56 25.22
N GLY A 353 -3.27 5.24 24.74
CA GLY A 353 -3.93 3.98 24.99
C GLY A 353 -5.05 3.73 23.99
N GLY A 354 -5.55 2.51 23.97
CA GLY A 354 -6.63 2.11 23.10
C GLY A 354 -6.59 0.62 22.78
N VAL A 355 -7.18 0.23 21.66
CA VAL A 355 -7.26 -1.17 21.24
C VAL A 355 -6.48 -1.34 19.94
N LEU A 356 -5.65 -2.38 19.86
CA LEU A 356 -4.99 -2.83 18.63
C LEU A 356 -5.05 -4.35 18.56
N GLY A 357 -5.52 -4.89 17.43
CA GLY A 357 -5.69 -6.32 17.22
C GLY A 357 -6.56 -7.00 18.29
N GLY A 358 -7.58 -6.29 18.80
CA GLY A 358 -8.43 -6.77 19.90
C GLY A 358 -7.77 -6.76 21.29
N GLN A 359 -6.51 -6.32 21.42
CA GLN A 359 -5.82 -6.19 22.70
C GLN A 359 -5.76 -4.73 23.16
N GLN A 360 -5.98 -4.52 24.46
CA GLN A 360 -5.75 -3.20 25.08
C GLN A 360 -4.26 -2.89 25.04
N ALA A 361 -3.89 -1.75 24.47
CA ALA A 361 -2.53 -1.26 24.37
C ALA A 361 -2.38 0.03 25.17
N GLN A 362 -1.19 0.22 25.75
CA GLN A 362 -0.83 1.44 26.47
C GLN A 362 0.63 1.77 26.22
N GLY A 363 0.95 3.07 26.21
CA GLY A 363 2.30 3.50 25.96
C GLY A 363 2.60 4.97 26.27
N ARG A 364 3.87 5.30 26.08
CA ARG A 364 4.43 6.65 26.13
C ARG A 364 4.64 7.17 24.72
N ILE A 365 4.24 8.40 24.45
CA ILE A 365 4.55 9.10 23.20
C ILE A 365 5.35 10.37 23.47
N ILE A 366 6.40 10.59 22.68
CA ILE A 366 7.23 11.79 22.70
C ILE A 366 7.27 12.38 21.31
N CYS A 367 6.94 13.66 21.20
CA CYS A 367 7.04 14.43 19.97
C CYS A 367 8.26 15.37 20.08
N MET A 368 9.24 15.16 19.21
CA MET A 368 10.47 15.92 19.14
C MET A 368 10.47 16.81 17.90
N ILE A 369 10.49 18.13 18.07
CA ILE A 369 10.46 19.09 16.95
C ILE A 369 11.88 19.41 16.50
N SER A 370 12.12 19.24 15.19
CA SER A 370 13.41 19.56 14.58
C SER A 370 13.53 21.06 14.29
N PRO A 371 14.69 21.69 14.51
CA PRO A 371 14.94 23.07 14.07
C PRO A 371 14.96 23.23 12.55
N HIS A 372 14.97 22.11 11.79
CA HIS A 372 14.93 22.09 10.34
C HIS A 372 13.52 21.87 9.77
N GLY A 373 12.48 21.94 10.61
CA GLY A 373 11.10 21.67 10.26
C GLY A 373 10.72 20.20 10.44
N GLY A 374 9.46 19.95 10.76
CA GLY A 374 8.99 18.62 11.15
C GLY A 374 9.65 18.10 12.42
N GLY A 375 9.87 16.79 12.49
CA GLY A 375 10.51 16.17 13.64
C GLY A 375 10.28 14.66 13.71
N VAL A 376 10.35 14.11 14.92
CA VAL A 376 10.23 12.67 15.19
C VAL A 376 9.22 12.40 16.29
N LEU A 377 8.36 11.42 16.07
CA LEU A 377 7.55 10.77 17.08
C LEU A 377 8.26 9.51 17.58
N ILE A 378 8.34 9.36 18.90
CA ILE A 378 8.79 8.14 19.58
C ILE A 378 7.60 7.58 20.34
N LEU A 379 7.14 6.38 19.98
CA LEU A 379 6.06 5.67 20.67
C LEU A 379 6.65 4.42 21.32
N ALA A 380 6.63 4.32 22.64
CA ALA A 380 7.02 3.12 23.38
C ALA A 380 5.78 2.52 24.05
N GLY A 381 5.36 1.34 23.62
CA GLY A 381 4.11 0.75 24.10
C GLY A 381 4.08 -0.77 24.08
N THR A 382 3.12 -1.31 24.82
CA THR A 382 2.88 -2.75 24.96
C THR A 382 1.41 -2.99 25.28
N ALA A 383 1.03 -4.25 25.50
CA ALA A 383 -0.30 -4.58 26.04
C ALA A 383 -0.50 -3.92 27.41
N ALA A 384 -1.68 -3.38 27.69
CA ALA A 384 -1.95 -2.57 28.88
C ALA A 384 -1.59 -3.30 30.19
N GLY A 385 -1.86 -4.61 30.28
CA GLY A 385 -1.51 -5.41 31.45
C GLY A 385 -0.01 -5.64 31.66
N SER A 386 0.84 -5.35 30.66
CA SER A 386 2.30 -5.44 30.73
C SER A 386 2.99 -4.07 30.75
N TYR A 387 2.23 -2.98 30.71
CA TYR A 387 2.77 -1.63 30.71
C TYR A 387 3.30 -1.25 32.09
N THR A 388 4.51 -0.71 32.13
CA THR A 388 5.16 -0.21 33.34
C THR A 388 5.85 1.12 33.06
N GLN A 389 6.33 1.81 34.10
CA GLN A 389 7.09 3.04 33.95
C GLN A 389 8.37 2.88 33.11
N GLN A 390 8.86 1.64 32.93
CA GLN A 390 10.04 1.35 32.12
C GLN A 390 9.90 1.86 30.68
N TYR A 391 8.73 1.74 30.05
CA TYR A 391 8.53 2.22 28.66
C TYR A 391 8.66 3.74 28.55
N ALA A 392 8.19 4.47 29.57
CA ALA A 392 8.41 5.91 29.64
C ALA A 392 9.90 6.25 29.73
N THR A 393 10.65 5.56 30.60
CA THR A 393 12.10 5.75 30.74
C THR A 393 12.85 5.41 29.44
N LEU A 394 12.44 4.35 28.74
CA LEU A 394 13.03 3.96 27.46
C LEU A 394 12.82 5.04 26.38
N ALA A 395 11.58 5.51 26.21
CA ALA A 395 11.25 6.56 25.24
C ALA A 395 12.00 7.87 25.55
N GLU A 396 12.00 8.30 26.81
CA GLU A 396 12.68 9.53 27.23
C GLU A 396 14.21 9.42 27.10
N GLY A 397 14.77 8.23 27.38
CA GLY A 397 16.20 7.96 27.16
C GLY A 397 16.58 8.14 25.70
N MET A 398 15.79 7.60 24.77
CA MET A 398 15.98 7.80 23.34
C MET A 398 15.81 9.26 22.93
N ALA A 399 14.81 9.96 23.45
CA ALA A 399 14.59 11.37 23.16
C ALA A 399 15.81 12.23 23.58
N ARG A 400 16.43 11.92 24.73
CA ARG A 400 17.64 12.61 25.22
C ARG A 400 18.89 12.31 24.39
N SER A 401 19.02 11.11 23.81
CA SER A 401 20.13 10.78 22.91
C SER A 401 19.95 11.35 21.50
N MET A 402 18.72 11.77 21.15
CA MET A 402 18.41 12.29 19.82
C MET A 402 19.17 13.59 19.50
N ARG A 403 19.73 13.66 18.30
CA ARG A 403 20.32 14.86 17.70
C ARG A 403 19.72 15.06 16.33
N PHE A 404 19.41 16.31 16.01
CA PHE A 404 18.91 16.71 14.71
C PHE A 404 20.04 17.27 13.85
N SER A 405 20.01 16.92 12.57
CA SER A 405 20.79 17.52 11.49
C SER A 405 19.85 17.88 10.35
N LYS A 406 20.31 18.72 9.42
CA LYS A 406 19.53 19.01 8.22
C LYS A 406 19.31 17.71 7.42
N PRO A 407 18.05 17.32 7.11
CA PRO A 407 17.78 16.16 6.28
C PRO A 407 18.48 16.27 4.92
N GLN A 408 19.12 15.19 4.50
CA GLN A 408 19.73 15.08 3.17
C GLN A 408 18.65 14.73 2.14
N GLU A 409 18.81 15.26 0.93
CA GLU A 409 17.94 14.89 -0.19
C GLU A 409 18.15 13.40 -0.53
N PRO A 410 17.07 12.62 -0.73
CA PRO A 410 17.20 11.22 -1.09
C PRO A 410 17.80 11.07 -2.50
N PRO A 411 18.50 9.96 -2.79
CA PRO A 411 18.99 9.68 -4.13
C PRO A 411 17.84 9.74 -5.15
N GLY A 412 18.04 10.45 -6.27
CA GLY A 412 17.02 10.65 -7.30
C GLY A 412 16.08 11.84 -7.06
N ALA A 413 16.17 12.55 -5.92
CA ALA A 413 15.36 13.75 -5.68
C ALA A 413 15.56 14.82 -6.77
N ALA A 414 16.81 15.10 -7.15
CA ALA A 414 17.14 16.06 -8.20
C ALA A 414 16.54 15.67 -9.56
N MET A 415 16.59 14.39 -9.91
CA MET A 415 15.97 13.86 -11.13
C MET A 415 14.45 14.07 -11.11
N TRP A 416 13.79 13.76 -9.99
CA TRP A 416 12.35 13.97 -9.84
C TRP A 416 11.98 15.46 -9.88
N LYS A 417 12.77 16.31 -9.24
CA LYS A 417 12.56 17.76 -9.28
C LYS A 417 12.67 18.29 -10.71
N GLN A 418 13.65 17.81 -11.47
CA GLN A 418 13.80 18.16 -12.88
C GLN A 418 12.64 17.63 -13.73
N ARG A 419 12.18 16.40 -13.49
CA ARG A 419 11.08 15.78 -14.24
C ARG A 419 9.72 16.43 -13.98
N LEU A 420 9.49 16.93 -12.77
CA LEU A 420 8.19 17.43 -12.32
C LEU A 420 8.07 18.96 -12.34
N ALA A 421 9.19 19.70 -12.30
CA ALA A 421 9.15 21.15 -12.38
C ALA A 421 8.61 21.62 -13.73
N GLY A 422 7.53 22.40 -13.70
CA GLY A 422 6.84 22.87 -14.90
C GLY A 422 5.93 21.82 -15.55
N ALA A 423 5.66 20.71 -14.86
CA ALA A 423 4.84 19.63 -15.38
C ALA A 423 3.43 19.61 -14.76
N ARG A 424 2.48 19.13 -15.55
CA ARG A 424 1.14 18.73 -15.11
C ARG A 424 1.12 17.22 -14.92
N LEU A 425 0.77 16.80 -13.72
CA LEU A 425 0.43 15.42 -13.43
C LEU A 425 -1.06 15.21 -13.71
N ALA A 426 -1.37 14.53 -14.81
CA ALA A 426 -2.72 14.19 -15.19
C ALA A 426 -3.05 12.75 -14.80
N TYR A 427 -4.14 12.57 -14.07
CA TYR A 427 -4.77 11.30 -13.79
C TYR A 427 -6.16 11.30 -14.41
N MET A 428 -6.48 10.23 -15.12
CA MET A 428 -7.81 10.03 -15.66
C MET A 428 -8.15 8.54 -15.59
N LYS A 429 -9.34 8.24 -15.07
CA LYS A 429 -9.90 6.89 -15.07
C LYS A 429 -11.37 6.97 -15.41
N SER A 430 -11.80 6.23 -16.41
CA SER A 430 -13.20 6.13 -16.81
C SER A 430 -13.66 4.69 -16.81
N GLY A 431 -14.95 4.46 -16.60
CA GLY A 431 -15.55 3.14 -16.65
C GLY A 431 -17.02 3.24 -17.03
N GLY A 432 -17.59 2.18 -17.61
CA GLY A 432 -18.99 2.18 -18.00
C GLY A 432 -19.43 0.84 -18.59
N SER A 433 -20.74 0.65 -18.65
CA SER A 433 -21.39 -0.52 -19.22
C SER A 433 -22.75 -0.11 -19.78
N THR A 434 -23.16 -0.72 -20.88
CA THR A 434 -24.46 -0.48 -21.52
C THR A 434 -25.16 -1.82 -21.79
N ASP A 435 -26.43 -1.93 -21.42
CA ASP A 435 -27.31 -3.03 -21.81
C ASP A 435 -28.68 -2.54 -22.31
N SER A 436 -29.56 -3.46 -22.69
CA SER A 436 -30.89 -3.16 -23.26
C SER A 436 -31.87 -2.50 -22.28
N SER A 437 -31.56 -2.47 -20.97
CA SER A 437 -32.38 -1.87 -19.92
C SER A 437 -31.85 -0.51 -19.44
N GLY A 438 -30.61 -0.18 -19.78
CA GLY A 438 -29.94 1.04 -19.35
C GLY A 438 -28.42 0.91 -19.41
N GLY A 439 -27.72 1.99 -19.07
CA GLY A 439 -26.27 1.98 -19.03
C GLY A 439 -25.73 2.96 -18.00
N TYR A 440 -24.52 2.73 -17.53
CA TYR A 440 -23.80 3.69 -16.71
C TYR A 440 -22.45 4.00 -17.35
N ALA A 441 -21.99 5.23 -17.17
CA ALA A 441 -20.64 5.64 -17.51
C ALA A 441 -20.15 6.62 -16.44
N TRP A 442 -18.85 6.63 -16.19
CA TRP A 442 -18.24 7.56 -15.26
C TRP A 442 -16.82 7.89 -15.69
N SER A 443 -16.35 9.05 -15.22
CA SER A 443 -15.01 9.57 -15.42
C SER A 443 -14.53 10.23 -14.13
N ASP A 444 -13.28 9.99 -13.78
CA ASP A 444 -12.59 10.56 -12.64
C ASP A 444 -11.30 11.19 -13.17
N GLN A 445 -11.19 12.51 -13.08
CA GLN A 445 -10.04 13.25 -13.59
C GLN A 445 -9.44 14.11 -12.49
N HIS A 446 -8.12 14.05 -12.36
CA HIS A 446 -7.36 14.87 -11.43
C HIS A 446 -6.09 15.39 -12.10
N ASP A 447 -5.92 16.70 -12.10
CA ASP A 447 -4.75 17.38 -12.63
C ASP A 447 -4.02 18.10 -11.49
N ILE A 448 -2.70 17.94 -11.42
CA ILE A 448 -1.82 18.68 -10.51
C ILE A 448 -0.77 19.40 -11.34
N TYR A 449 -0.90 20.72 -11.43
CA TYR A 449 0.04 21.61 -12.10
C TYR A 449 1.15 21.95 -11.11
N LEU A 450 2.37 21.51 -11.39
CA LEU A 450 3.56 21.75 -10.57
C LEU A 450 4.40 22.84 -11.25
N CYS A 451 4.29 24.08 -10.79
CA CYS A 451 5.02 25.21 -11.37
C CYS A 451 6.51 25.13 -10.99
N SER A 452 7.38 25.59 -11.88
CA SER A 452 8.84 25.57 -11.68
C SER A 452 9.31 26.42 -10.50
N ASP A 453 8.49 27.37 -10.04
CA ASP A 453 8.75 28.21 -8.87
C ASP A 453 8.45 27.53 -7.52
N GLY A 454 7.94 26.29 -7.55
CA GLY A 454 7.55 25.54 -6.35
C GLY A 454 6.09 25.72 -5.93
N SER A 455 5.30 26.53 -6.64
CA SER A 455 3.86 26.60 -6.44
C SER A 455 3.14 25.45 -7.14
N PHE A 456 1.99 25.02 -6.63
CA PHE A 456 1.11 24.09 -7.34
C PHE A 456 -0.34 24.57 -7.35
N GLN A 457 -1.06 24.10 -8.36
CA GLN A 457 -2.51 24.12 -8.42
C GLN A 457 -2.99 22.72 -8.74
N SER A 458 -3.97 22.20 -8.00
CA SER A 458 -4.62 20.94 -8.32
C SER A 458 -6.09 21.17 -8.59
N SER A 459 -6.64 20.52 -9.62
CA SER A 459 -8.07 20.50 -9.92
C SER A 459 -8.51 19.06 -10.16
N GLY A 460 -9.65 18.66 -9.63
CA GLY A 460 -10.19 17.35 -9.93
C GLY A 460 -11.70 17.32 -9.85
N GLY A 461 -12.28 16.53 -10.75
CA GLY A 461 -13.71 16.36 -10.91
C GLY A 461 -14.03 14.91 -11.21
N PHE A 462 -15.19 14.49 -10.72
CA PHE A 462 -15.79 13.22 -11.10
C PHE A 462 -17.04 13.53 -11.91
N SER A 463 -17.31 12.80 -12.98
CA SER A 463 -18.61 12.82 -13.62
C SER A 463 -19.15 11.41 -13.81
N GLY A 464 -20.46 11.26 -13.70
CA GLY A 464 -21.18 10.00 -13.89
C GLY A 464 -22.46 10.24 -14.66
N THR A 465 -22.82 9.30 -15.53
CA THR A 465 -24.10 9.28 -16.23
C THR A 465 -24.73 7.90 -16.06
N LEU A 466 -26.04 7.87 -15.85
CA LEU A 466 -26.82 6.66 -15.82
C LEU A 466 -28.05 6.83 -16.70
N GLY A 467 -28.18 6.02 -17.74
CA GLY A 467 -29.39 5.88 -18.54
C GLY A 467 -30.25 4.73 -18.05
N THR A 468 -31.56 4.95 -17.92
CA THR A 468 -32.58 3.92 -17.73
C THR A 468 -33.66 4.07 -18.79
N ALA A 469 -34.51 3.06 -18.99
CA ALA A 469 -35.63 3.11 -19.94
C ALA A 469 -36.62 4.28 -19.72
N GLY A 470 -36.55 5.00 -18.59
CA GLY A 470 -37.40 6.16 -18.26
C GLY A 470 -36.66 7.50 -18.15
N GLY A 471 -35.34 7.57 -18.37
CA GLY A 471 -34.58 8.83 -18.27
C GLY A 471 -33.11 8.65 -17.90
N SER A 472 -32.33 9.73 -18.01
CA SER A 472 -30.90 9.77 -17.67
C SER A 472 -30.61 10.66 -16.46
N ALA A 473 -29.79 10.17 -15.52
CA ALA A 473 -29.26 10.95 -14.40
C ALA A 473 -27.78 11.28 -14.65
N ILE A 474 -27.38 12.51 -14.36
CA ILE A 474 -25.99 12.99 -14.47
C ILE A 474 -25.52 13.38 -13.07
N TRP A 475 -24.34 12.91 -12.66
CA TRP A 475 -23.69 13.24 -11.41
C TRP A 475 -22.38 14.00 -11.69
N ASP A 476 -22.23 15.19 -11.12
CA ASP A 476 -21.01 15.98 -11.13
C ASP A 476 -20.94 16.74 -9.79
N PRO A 477 -20.08 16.32 -8.83
CA PRO A 477 -19.94 16.99 -7.54
C PRO A 477 -19.17 18.32 -7.64
N GLY A 478 -18.80 18.75 -8.85
CA GLY A 478 -18.08 19.99 -9.11
C GLY A 478 -16.58 19.85 -8.94
N ASN A 479 -15.85 20.70 -9.67
CA ASN A 479 -14.38 20.69 -9.69
C ASN A 479 -13.83 21.37 -8.42
N GLN A 480 -13.02 20.66 -7.64
CA GLN A 480 -12.36 21.24 -6.46
C GLN A 480 -10.97 21.73 -6.85
N THR A 481 -10.71 23.03 -6.72
CA THR A 481 -9.38 23.61 -6.95
C THR A 481 -8.67 23.83 -5.61
N LYS A 482 -7.44 23.33 -5.49
CA LYS A 482 -6.56 23.61 -4.36
C LYS A 482 -5.24 24.20 -4.85
N VAL A 483 -4.60 25.00 -4.01
CA VAL A 483 -3.34 25.68 -4.31
C VAL A 483 -2.39 25.60 -3.13
N GLY A 484 -1.09 25.68 -3.41
CA GLY A 484 -0.08 25.65 -2.36
C GLY A 484 1.35 25.59 -2.88
N GLN A 485 2.22 24.93 -2.12
CA GLN A 485 3.62 24.72 -2.44
C GLN A 485 3.92 23.23 -2.60
N TRP A 486 4.76 22.87 -3.55
CA TRP A 486 5.23 21.50 -3.74
C TRP A 486 6.73 21.38 -3.53
N ALA A 487 7.16 20.19 -3.12
CA ALA A 487 8.57 19.86 -3.02
C ALA A 487 8.80 18.36 -3.22
N ILE A 488 10.02 18.01 -3.62
CA ILE A 488 10.51 16.63 -3.50
C ILE A 488 11.15 16.49 -2.12
N VAL A 489 10.62 15.58 -1.32
CA VAL A 489 11.10 15.30 0.03
C VAL A 489 11.57 13.86 0.14
N GLY A 490 12.33 13.55 1.19
CA GLY A 490 12.59 12.18 1.60
C GLY A 490 11.41 11.61 2.36
N HIS A 491 10.87 10.49 1.88
CA HIS A 491 9.93 9.67 2.64
C HIS A 491 10.49 8.25 2.72
N GLY A 492 11.00 7.85 3.88
CA GLY A 492 11.60 6.51 4.03
C GLY A 492 12.87 6.28 3.22
N GLY A 493 13.61 7.34 2.92
CA GLY A 493 14.82 7.28 2.10
C GLY A 493 14.55 7.22 0.59
N VAL A 494 13.28 7.20 0.16
CA VAL A 494 12.91 7.36 -1.25
C VAL A 494 12.37 8.77 -1.53
N PRO A 495 12.52 9.28 -2.77
CA PRO A 495 11.89 10.53 -3.17
C PRO A 495 10.37 10.44 -3.08
N ALA A 496 9.75 11.51 -2.57
CA ALA A 496 8.30 11.65 -2.50
C ALA A 496 7.87 13.05 -2.94
N LEU A 497 6.73 13.13 -3.63
CA LEU A 497 6.08 14.40 -3.94
C LEU A 497 5.29 14.84 -2.71
N GLN A 498 5.60 16.00 -2.17
CA GLN A 498 4.83 16.62 -1.09
C GLN A 498 4.11 17.86 -1.61
N LEU A 499 2.81 17.95 -1.33
CA LEU A 499 2.00 19.15 -1.55
C LEU A 499 1.60 19.73 -0.20
N ARG A 500 1.95 21.00 0.03
CA ARG A 500 1.56 21.79 1.19
C ARG A 500 0.51 22.79 0.75
N HIS A 501 -0.74 22.52 1.08
CA HIS A 501 -1.88 23.36 0.76
C HIS A 501 -1.88 24.63 1.63
N GLN A 502 -2.50 25.69 1.14
CA GLN A 502 -2.62 26.96 1.89
C GLN A 502 -3.41 26.82 3.20
N ASP A 503 -4.33 25.86 3.29
CA ASP A 503 -5.10 25.53 4.50
C ASP A 503 -4.30 24.74 5.55
N GLY A 504 -3.01 24.50 5.28
CA GLY A 504 -2.09 23.76 6.11
C GLY A 504 -2.17 22.25 5.95
N ASP A 505 -3.04 21.72 5.08
CA ASP A 505 -3.05 20.30 4.72
C ASP A 505 -1.75 19.92 3.99
N VAL A 506 -1.24 18.73 4.28
CA VAL A 506 0.00 18.23 3.66
C VAL A 506 -0.25 16.82 3.14
N GLN A 507 -0.08 16.66 1.83
CA GLN A 507 -0.16 15.36 1.17
C GLN A 507 1.24 14.94 0.74
N THR A 508 1.55 13.65 0.81
CA THR A 508 2.86 13.12 0.41
C THR A 508 2.67 11.76 -0.22
N TRP A 509 3.25 11.55 -1.40
CA TRP A 509 3.22 10.28 -2.14
C TRP A 509 4.63 9.84 -2.50
N ALA A 510 4.95 8.56 -2.28
CA ALA A 510 6.19 7.98 -2.74
C ALA A 510 6.24 7.99 -4.28
N LEU A 511 7.37 8.46 -4.82
CA LEU A 511 7.59 8.53 -6.25
C LEU A 511 8.31 7.28 -6.74
N SER A 512 7.75 6.65 -7.77
CA SER A 512 8.38 5.53 -8.45
C SER A 512 8.12 5.58 -9.96
N THR A 513 8.79 4.71 -10.70
CA THR A 513 8.63 4.57 -12.15
C THR A 513 8.35 3.13 -12.54
N ASP A 514 7.41 2.91 -13.45
CA ASP A 514 7.26 1.66 -14.20
C ASP A 514 7.62 1.93 -15.67
N GLY A 515 8.90 1.73 -16.01
CA GLY A 515 9.47 2.14 -17.29
C GLY A 515 9.41 3.66 -17.47
N GLN A 516 8.58 4.13 -18.40
CA GLN A 516 8.39 5.56 -18.69
C GLN A 516 7.29 6.22 -17.85
N LYS A 517 6.50 5.44 -17.11
CA LYS A 517 5.34 5.91 -16.37
C LYS A 517 5.75 6.43 -14.99
N THR A 518 5.20 7.58 -14.60
CA THR A 518 5.35 8.10 -13.23
C THR A 518 4.25 7.52 -12.35
N LEU A 519 4.64 7.03 -11.17
CA LEU A 519 3.75 6.45 -10.18
C LEU A 519 3.81 7.26 -8.89
N LEU A 520 2.65 7.61 -8.34
CA LEU A 520 2.47 8.17 -6.99
C LEU A 520 1.82 7.07 -6.15
N ASP A 521 2.54 6.52 -5.17
CA ASP A 521 2.11 5.36 -4.36
C ASP A 521 1.59 4.18 -5.20
N GLY A 522 2.23 3.94 -6.35
CA GLY A 522 1.86 2.87 -7.29
C GLY A 522 0.71 3.22 -8.24
N VAL A 523 0.10 4.40 -8.12
CA VAL A 523 -0.94 4.89 -9.04
C VAL A 523 -0.29 5.66 -10.19
N GLN A 524 -0.64 5.32 -11.42
CA GLN A 524 -0.09 5.95 -12.62
C GLN A 524 -0.61 7.38 -12.82
N TYR A 525 0.32 8.30 -13.02
CA TYR A 525 0.08 9.66 -13.49
C TYR A 525 0.82 9.91 -14.80
N PHE A 526 0.15 10.59 -15.73
CA PHE A 526 0.77 11.13 -16.93
C PHE A 526 1.49 12.42 -16.59
N VAL A 527 2.78 12.50 -16.90
CA VAL A 527 3.55 13.74 -16.80
C VAL A 527 3.49 14.41 -18.17
N VAL A 528 2.85 15.58 -18.23
CA VAL A 528 2.77 16.39 -19.44
C VAL A 528 3.26 17.80 -19.15
N GLU A 529 3.66 18.56 -20.17
CA GLU A 529 4.05 19.96 -19.96
C GLU A 529 2.87 20.79 -19.44
N ASN A 530 3.16 21.74 -18.54
CA ASN A 530 2.17 22.74 -18.17
C ASN A 530 1.84 23.61 -19.40
N PRO A 531 0.56 23.81 -19.73
CA PRO A 531 0.14 24.65 -20.85
C PRO A 531 0.44 26.14 -20.66
#